data_AF-A0A7U7GDL0-F1
#
_entry.id   AF-A0A7U7GDL0-F1
#
_cell.length_a   1.000
_cell.length_b   1.000
_cell.length_c   1.000
_cell.angle_alpha   90.00
_cell.angle_beta   90.00
_cell.angle_gamma   90.00
#
_symmetry.space_group_name_H-M   'P 1'
#
loop_
_entity.id
_entity.type
_entity.pdbx_description
1 polymer ?
#
loop_
_entity_poly.entity_id
_entity_poly.type
_entity_poly.pdbx_seq_one_letter_code
_entity_poly.pdbx_strand_id
1 'polypeptide(L)'
;MVQGHDRELWPIQRLFFYLPLEHAEDLAVQEQSVAAFTQLRDEAPTMLTEDCEGFLDYARRHHEVIARFGRFPDLNVILGRDSTLEELAFLKEPGSSFL
;
A
#
# COMPACT_ATOMS: atom_id res chain seq x y z
N MET A 1 -4.34 7.70 -12.60
CA MET A 1 -3.77 7.25 -13.89
C MET A 1 -4.69 7.72 -15.01
N VAL A 2 -4.22 8.54 -15.94
CA VAL A 2 -5.11 9.35 -16.82
C VAL A 2 -5.46 8.66 -18.15
N GLN A 3 -4.83 7.53 -18.50
CA GLN A 3 -5.05 6.86 -19.79
C GLN A 3 -5.55 5.40 -19.71
N GLY A 4 -5.62 4.78 -18.53
CA GLY A 4 -6.23 3.45 -18.33
C GLY A 4 -5.48 2.25 -18.94
N HIS A 5 -4.24 2.45 -19.44
CA HIS A 5 -3.42 1.41 -20.07
C HIS A 5 -3.13 0.21 -19.18
N ASP A 6 -3.20 0.39 -17.85
CA ASP A 6 -3.07 -0.70 -16.89
C ASP A 6 -4.11 -1.80 -17.16
N ARG A 7 -5.33 -1.46 -17.59
CA ARG A 7 -6.43 -2.42 -17.78
C ARG A 7 -6.23 -3.35 -18.97
N GLU A 8 -5.22 -3.11 -19.81
CA GLU A 8 -4.82 -4.02 -20.91
C GLU A 8 -3.93 -5.17 -20.41
N LEU A 9 -3.45 -5.08 -19.16
CA LEU A 9 -2.54 -6.04 -18.56
C LEU A 9 -3.28 -7.05 -17.68
N TRP A 10 -2.65 -8.21 -17.46
CA TRP A 10 -3.13 -9.16 -16.47
C TRP A 10 -3.05 -8.57 -15.05
N PRO A 11 -3.91 -8.99 -14.10
CA PRO A 11 -3.94 -8.41 -12.75
C PRO A 11 -2.59 -8.38 -12.03
N ILE A 12 -1.81 -9.45 -12.16
CA ILE A 12 -0.46 -9.55 -11.56
C ILE A 12 0.50 -8.53 -12.17
N GLN A 13 0.32 -8.13 -13.43
CA GLN A 13 1.13 -7.08 -14.05
C GLN A 13 0.66 -5.69 -13.62
N ARG A 14 -0.65 -5.48 -13.48
CA ARG A 14 -1.25 -4.22 -12.98
C ARG A 14 -0.78 -3.89 -11.56
N LEU A 15 -0.66 -4.90 -10.70
CA LEU A 15 -0.09 -4.79 -9.36
C LEU A 15 1.18 -3.92 -9.34
N PHE A 16 2.14 -4.18 -10.23
CA PHE A 16 3.41 -3.45 -10.24
C PHE A 16 3.29 -1.96 -10.60
N PHE A 17 2.22 -1.55 -11.28
CA PHE A 17 1.92 -0.13 -11.51
C PHE A 17 1.30 0.54 -10.28
N TYR A 18 0.72 -0.25 -9.36
CA TYR A 18 0.03 0.26 -8.16
C TYR A 18 0.94 0.31 -6.94
N LEU A 19 1.95 -0.58 -6.86
CA LEU A 19 2.94 -0.57 -5.79
C LEU A 19 3.61 0.80 -5.55
N PRO A 20 3.93 1.63 -6.56
CA PRO A 20 4.46 2.97 -6.30
C PRO A 20 3.48 3.89 -5.54
N LEU A 21 2.16 3.69 -5.70
CA LEU A 21 1.15 4.43 -4.93
C LEU A 21 1.14 3.96 -3.47
N GLU A 22 1.20 2.65 -3.27
CA GLU A 22 1.23 2.01 -1.95
C GLU A 22 2.46 2.37 -1.12
N HIS A 23 3.62 2.59 -1.76
CA HIS A 23 4.86 2.96 -1.07
C HIS A 23 5.06 4.48 -0.93
N ALA A 24 4.07 5.31 -1.28
CA ALA A 24 4.17 6.76 -1.12
C ALA A 24 3.82 7.21 0.31
N GLU A 25 4.66 8.05 0.92
CA GLU A 25 4.35 8.74 2.19
C GLU A 25 3.46 9.98 1.96
N ASP A 26 2.30 9.78 1.34
CA ASP A 26 1.30 10.83 1.07
C ASP A 26 -0.11 10.25 1.18
N LEU A 27 -0.95 10.84 2.04
CA LEU A 27 -2.29 10.31 2.31
C LEU A 27 -3.20 10.31 1.09
N ALA A 28 -3.18 11.36 0.27
CA ALA A 28 -4.02 11.43 -0.92
C ALA A 28 -3.56 10.43 -2.00
N VAL A 29 -2.27 10.07 -2.02
CA VAL A 29 -1.75 8.99 -2.87
C VAL A 29 -2.14 7.61 -2.31
N GLN A 30 -2.17 7.44 -0.98
CA GLN A 30 -2.64 6.20 -0.35
C GLN A 30 -4.12 5.93 -0.64
N GLU A 31 -4.96 6.97 -0.63
CA GLU A 31 -6.37 6.85 -1.05
C GLU A 31 -6.49 6.36 -2.51
N GLN A 32 -5.61 6.85 -3.40
CA GLN A 32 -5.53 6.37 -4.79
C GLN A 32 -5.04 4.92 -4.87
N SER A 33 -4.09 4.54 -4.02
CA SER A 33 -3.62 3.14 -3.92
C SER A 33 -4.78 2.22 -3.58
N VAL A 34 -5.50 2.48 -2.48
CA VAL A 34 -6.65 1.66 -2.05
C VAL A 34 -7.73 1.60 -3.13
N ALA A 35 -8.01 2.70 -3.82
CA ALA A 35 -8.97 2.71 -4.92
C ALA A 35 -8.51 1.83 -6.10
N ALA A 36 -7.24 1.92 -6.50
CA ALA A 36 -6.68 1.12 -7.59
C ALA A 36 -6.68 -0.38 -7.27
N PHE A 37 -6.31 -0.76 -6.04
CA PHE A 37 -6.34 -2.15 -5.59
C PHE A 37 -7.77 -2.70 -5.41
N THR A 38 -8.71 -1.85 -5.00
CA THR A 38 -10.14 -2.24 -4.95
C THR A 38 -10.63 -2.59 -6.34
N GLN A 39 -10.33 -1.73 -7.32
CA GLN A 39 -10.67 -2.00 -8.72
C GLN A 39 -9.97 -3.25 -9.26
N LEU A 40 -8.70 -3.48 -8.92
CA LEU A 40 -7.97 -4.68 -9.33
C LEU A 40 -8.69 -5.96 -8.87
N ARG A 41 -9.08 -5.98 -7.60
CA ARG A 41 -9.77 -7.10 -6.97
C ARG A 41 -11.13 -7.33 -7.59
N ASP A 42 -11.91 -6.27 -7.83
CA ASP A 42 -13.25 -6.38 -8.39
C ASP A 42 -13.25 -6.82 -9.86
N GLU A 43 -12.18 -6.50 -10.60
CA GLU A 43 -11.99 -6.91 -12.00
C GLU A 43 -11.22 -8.24 -12.14
N ALA A 44 -10.77 -8.85 -11.03
CA ALA A 44 -9.93 -10.04 -11.08
C ALA A 44 -10.71 -11.26 -11.58
N PRO A 45 -10.09 -12.12 -12.43
CA PRO A 45 -10.66 -13.41 -12.77
C PRO A 45 -10.74 -14.28 -11.50
N THR A 46 -11.71 -15.19 -11.44
CA THR A 46 -11.98 -16.03 -10.25
C THR A 46 -10.74 -16.74 -9.70
N MET A 47 -9.80 -17.13 -10.57
CA MET A 47 -8.57 -17.81 -10.16
C MET A 47 -7.56 -16.93 -9.41
N LEU A 48 -7.71 -15.59 -9.46
CA LEU A 48 -6.83 -14.61 -8.82
C LEU A 48 -7.57 -13.76 -7.77
N THR A 49 -8.85 -14.03 -7.49
CA THR A 49 -9.63 -13.21 -6.56
C THR A 49 -9.03 -13.20 -5.15
N GLU A 50 -8.56 -14.35 -4.65
CA GLU A 50 -7.94 -14.45 -3.32
C GLU A 50 -6.61 -13.68 -3.26
N ASP A 51 -5.75 -13.84 -4.28
CA ASP A 51 -4.49 -13.08 -4.39
C ASP A 51 -4.75 -11.57 -4.42
N CYS A 52 -5.74 -11.13 -5.21
CA CYS A 52 -6.07 -9.71 -5.32
C CYS A 52 -6.73 -9.14 -4.05
N GLU A 53 -7.47 -9.95 -3.29
CA GLU A 53 -7.94 -9.57 -1.94
C GLU A 53 -6.74 -9.38 -1.00
N GLY A 54 -5.73 -10.25 -1.06
CA GLY A 54 -4.49 -10.10 -0.32
C GLY A 54 -3.73 -8.81 -0.66
N PHE A 55 -3.66 -8.44 -1.94
CA PHE A 55 -3.06 -7.17 -2.35
C PHE A 55 -3.84 -5.95 -1.83
N LEU A 56 -5.18 -6.01 -1.86
CA LEU A 56 -6.03 -4.95 -1.31
C LEU A 56 -5.89 -4.81 0.20
N ASP A 57 -5.80 -5.93 0.94
CA ASP A 57 -5.52 -5.90 2.38
C ASP A 57 -4.21 -5.18 2.68
N TYR A 58 -3.15 -5.48 1.93
CA TYR A 58 -1.85 -4.86 2.11
C TYR A 58 -1.86 -3.35 1.81
N ALA A 59 -2.54 -2.93 0.74
CA ALA A 59 -2.74 -1.51 0.42
C ALA A 59 -3.51 -0.76 1.51
N ARG A 60 -4.52 -1.39 2.13
CA ARG A 60 -5.26 -0.79 3.26
C ARG A 60 -4.38 -0.62 4.48
N ARG A 61 -3.53 -1.61 4.79
CA ARG A 61 -2.59 -1.53 5.92
C ARG A 61 -1.54 -0.43 5.72
N HIS A 62 -1.02 -0.24 4.51
CA HIS A 62 -0.15 0.91 4.19
C HIS A 62 -0.88 2.24 4.40
N HIS A 63 -2.11 2.36 3.90
CA HIS A 63 -2.93 3.54 4.10
C HIS A 63 -3.13 3.84 5.59
N GLU A 64 -3.44 2.84 6.43
CA GLU A 64 -3.62 3.01 7.87
C GLU A 64 -2.37 3.58 8.56
N VAL A 65 -1.18 3.10 8.18
CA VAL A 65 0.09 3.60 8.71
C VAL A 65 0.32 5.05 8.34
N ILE A 66 0.11 5.40 7.06
CA ILE A 66 0.26 6.78 6.59
C ILE A 66 -0.82 7.69 7.18
N ALA A 67 -2.05 7.23 7.34
CA ALA A 67 -3.11 7.99 8.00
C ALA A 67 -2.78 8.28 9.48
N ARG A 68 -2.11 7.32 10.16
CA ARG A 68 -1.73 7.45 11.57
C ARG A 68 -0.48 8.31 11.78
N PHE A 69 0.57 8.08 10.99
CA PHE A 69 1.90 8.67 11.24
C PHE A 69 2.34 9.68 10.18
N GLY A 70 1.66 9.76 9.04
CA GLY A 70 2.05 10.57 7.88
C GLY A 70 3.28 10.06 7.12
N ARG A 71 3.86 8.94 7.55
CA ARG A 71 5.09 8.33 7.01
C ARG A 71 5.19 6.87 7.45
N PHE A 72 6.12 6.11 6.88
CA PHE A 72 6.44 4.75 7.32
C PHE A 72 7.53 4.78 8.41
N PRO A 73 7.21 4.40 9.67
CA PRO A 73 8.17 4.52 10.77
C PRO A 73 9.38 3.58 10.67
N ASP A 74 9.25 2.44 9.99
CA ASP A 74 10.34 1.48 9.76
C ASP A 74 11.46 2.06 8.88
N LEU A 75 11.12 3.01 7.99
CA LEU A 75 12.07 3.77 7.18
C LEU A 75 12.83 4.85 7.97
N ASN A 76 12.43 5.18 9.20
CA ASN A 76 13.01 6.31 9.94
C ASN A 76 14.52 6.18 10.11
N VAL A 77 15.02 5.00 10.48
CA VAL A 77 16.46 4.76 10.68
C VAL A 77 17.24 4.92 9.37
N ILE A 78 16.73 4.36 8.27
CA ILE A 78 17.39 4.39 6.96
C ILE A 78 17.41 5.82 6.40
N LEU A 79 16.36 6.60 6.65
CA LEU A 79 16.24 7.98 6.20
C LEU A 79 16.79 9.02 7.19
N GLY A 80 17.39 8.59 8.30
CA GLY A 80 17.99 9.48 9.31
C GLY A 80 16.99 10.36 10.06
N ARG A 81 15.75 9.87 10.26
CA ARG A 81 14.66 10.56 10.96
C ARG A 81 14.55 10.08 12.41
N ASP A 82 14.28 11.00 13.33
CA ASP A 82 13.94 10.62 14.71
C ASP A 82 12.53 10.02 14.78
N SER A 83 12.41 8.89 15.47
CA SER A 83 11.12 8.26 15.77
C SER A 83 10.50 8.83 17.03
N THR A 84 9.19 9.05 17.02
CA THR A 84 8.38 9.38 18.20
C THR A 84 8.22 8.16 19.11
N LEU A 85 7.78 8.37 20.35
CA LEU A 85 7.47 7.26 21.26
C LEU A 85 6.33 6.36 20.73
N GLU A 86 5.36 6.95 20.04
CA GLU A 86 4.25 6.19 19.44
C GLU A 86 4.74 5.31 18.29
N GLU A 87 5.57 5.86 17.40
CA GLU A 87 6.19 5.11 16.32
C GLU A 87 7.06 3.96 16.85
N LEU A 88 7.84 4.20 17.92
CA LEU A 88 8.66 3.16 18.56
C LEU A 88 7.83 2.07 19.26
N ALA A 89 6.64 2.41 19.77
CA ALA A 89 5.72 1.43 20.32
C ALA A 89 5.10 0.59 19.19
N PHE A 90 4.65 1.24 18.12
CA PHE A 90 4.10 0.58 16.94
C PHE A 90 5.07 -0.41 16.30
N LEU A 91 6.35 -0.04 16.15
CA LEU A 91 7.39 -0.92 15.59
C LEU A 91 7.67 -2.20 16.40
N LYS A 92 7.08 -2.36 17.59
CA LYS A 92 7.15 -3.59 18.40
C LYS A 92 5.96 -4.52 18.16
N GLU A 93 4.92 -4.06 17.47
CA GLU A 93 3.72 -4.83 17.17
C GLU A 93 3.96 -5.73 15.94
N PRO A 94 3.32 -6.91 15.86
CA PRO A 94 3.38 -7.74 14.66
C PRO A 94 2.80 -7.00 13.45
N GLY A 95 3.47 -7.12 12.28
CA GLY A 95 2.98 -6.51 11.03
C GLY A 95 3.20 -5.00 10.93
N SER A 96 4.09 -4.43 11.75
CA SER A 96 4.49 -3.01 11.77
C SER A 96 5.60 -2.64 10.78
N SER A 97 6.14 -3.63 10.06
CA SER A 97 7.12 -3.45 8.98
C SER A 97 6.46 -3.68 7.63
N PHE A 98 6.73 -2.79 6.69
CA PHE A 98 6.21 -2.79 5.33
C PHE A 98 7.32 -2.85 4.27
N LEU A 99 8.57 -2.89 4.72
CA LEU A 99 9.73 -3.39 3.96
C LEU A 99 9.73 -4.91 3.81
#